data_AF-A0A1A6AEA6-F1
#
_entry.id   AF-A0A1A6AEA6-F1
#
_cell.length_a   1.000
_cell.length_b   1.000
_cell.length_c   1.000
_cell.angle_alpha   90.00
_cell.angle_beta   90.00
_cell.angle_gamma   90.00
#
_symmetry.space_group_name_H-M   'P 1'
#
loop_
_entity.id
_entity.type
_entity.pdbx_description
1 polymer ?
#
loop_
_entity_poly.entity_id
_entity_poly.type
_entity_poly.pdbx_seq_one_letter_code
_entity_poly.pdbx_strand_id
1 'polypeptide(L)'
;MPFITRSVASQMKTLPPLPNTNLSGKVYIITGGNSGIGFEVAKHLVERGAAKIILAVRDVKKGESARTDLLQDVKGHRSTMIEAWKVDMSSFETVKQFAQRCE
;
A
#
# COMPACT_ATOMS: atom_id res chain seq x y z
N MET A 1 17.26 -7.97 -31.43
CA MET A 1 17.41 -7.26 -30.14
C MET A 1 17.09 -5.73 -30.14
N PRO A 2 16.41 -5.09 -31.13
CA PRO A 2 16.07 -3.66 -31.02
C PRO A 2 14.71 -3.39 -30.33
N PHE A 3 13.85 -4.41 -30.17
CA PHE A 3 12.55 -4.25 -29.51
C PHE A 3 12.66 -4.10 -27.98
N ILE A 4 13.56 -4.86 -27.34
CA ILE A 4 13.73 -4.82 -25.87
C ILE A 4 14.33 -3.48 -25.44
N THR A 5 15.35 -3.00 -26.16
CA THR A 5 16.01 -1.71 -25.85
C THR A 5 15.06 -0.53 -25.99
N ARG A 6 14.16 -0.53 -26.98
CA ARG A 6 13.15 0.52 -27.17
C ARG A 6 12.07 0.49 -26.08
N SER A 7 11.68 -0.70 -25.62
CA SER A 7 10.69 -0.88 -24.54
C SER A 7 11.23 -0.37 -23.20
N VAL A 8 12.44 -0.77 -22.79
CA VAL A 8 13.07 -0.32 -21.55
C VAL A 8 13.32 1.19 -21.56
N ALA A 9 13.84 1.73 -22.67
CA ALA A 9 14.04 3.17 -22.80
C ALA A 9 12.72 3.98 -22.70
N SER A 10 11.60 3.40 -23.15
CA SER A 10 10.29 4.03 -23.02
C SER A 10 9.72 4.02 -21.59
N GLN A 11 10.18 3.08 -20.76
CA GLN A 11 9.82 2.99 -19.34
C GLN A 11 10.63 3.96 -18.45
N MET A 12 11.78 4.44 -18.94
CA MET A 12 12.60 5.45 -18.25
C MET A 12 12.15 6.90 -18.53
N LYS A 13 10.92 7.10 -18.97
CA LYS A 13 10.33 8.45 -19.07
C LYS A 13 9.98 8.93 -17.66
N THR A 14 10.15 10.23 -17.43
CA THR A 14 9.64 10.87 -16.21
C THR A 14 8.15 10.57 -16.07
N LEU A 15 7.77 9.98 -14.94
CA LEU A 15 6.37 9.71 -14.64
C LEU A 15 5.60 11.04 -14.64
N PRO A 16 4.37 11.07 -15.16
CA PRO A 16 3.55 12.26 -15.07
C PRO A 16 3.39 12.67 -13.61
N PRO A 17 3.33 13.99 -13.32
CA PRO A 17 3.11 14.45 -11.96
C PRO A 17 1.79 13.86 -11.44
N LEU A 18 1.84 13.31 -10.23
CA LEU A 18 0.65 12.72 -9.63
C LEU A 18 -0.40 13.81 -9.40
N PRO A 19 -1.70 13.54 -9.65
CA PRO A 19 -2.76 14.52 -9.43
C PRO A 19 -2.76 15.01 -7.97
N ASN A 20 -3.05 16.28 -7.73
CA ASN A 20 -3.11 16.84 -6.37
C ASN A 20 -4.45 16.51 -5.68
N THR A 21 -4.69 15.22 -5.43
CA THR A 21 -5.90 14.73 -4.78
C THR A 21 -5.73 14.68 -3.27
N ASN A 22 -6.62 15.34 -2.54
CA ASN A 22 -6.75 15.23 -1.09
C ASN A 22 -7.46 13.92 -0.72
N LEU A 23 -6.83 13.09 0.13
CA LEU A 23 -7.37 11.80 0.56
C LEU A 23 -7.79 11.76 2.03
N SER A 24 -7.89 12.94 2.66
CA SER A 24 -8.38 13.11 4.03
C SER A 24 -9.70 12.41 4.28
N GLY A 25 -9.82 11.74 5.43
CA GLY A 25 -11.02 11.02 5.85
C GLY A 25 -11.25 9.67 5.16
N LYS A 26 -10.41 9.28 4.20
CA LYS A 26 -10.57 8.03 3.45
C LYS A 26 -9.79 6.87 4.06
N VAL A 27 -10.36 5.67 3.96
CA VAL A 27 -9.76 4.41 4.41
C VAL A 27 -9.39 3.57 3.19
N TYR A 28 -8.19 2.98 3.20
CA TYR A 28 -7.71 2.13 2.11
C TYR A 28 -7.27 0.76 2.63
N ILE A 29 -7.65 -0.28 1.90
CA ILE A 29 -7.18 -1.65 2.11
C ILE A 29 -6.21 -1.96 0.96
N ILE A 30 -5.01 -2.43 1.30
CA ILE A 30 -3.96 -2.74 0.33
C ILE A 30 -3.55 -4.19 0.50
N THR A 31 -3.92 -5.02 -0.46
CA THR A 31 -3.51 -6.43 -0.51
C THR A 31 -2.07 -6.52 -0.97
N GLY A 32 -1.24 -7.28 -0.25
CA GLY A 32 0.20 -7.33 -0.54
C GLY A 32 0.93 -6.03 -0.17
N GLY A 33 0.38 -5.24 0.76
CA GLY A 33 0.92 -3.94 1.17
C GLY A 33 2.26 -3.96 1.90
N ASN A 34 2.82 -5.13 2.22
CA ASN A 34 4.08 -5.22 2.98
C ASN A 34 5.36 -5.11 2.14
N SER A 35 5.26 -5.00 0.81
CA SER A 35 6.44 -4.94 -0.06
C SER A 35 6.11 -4.41 -1.46
N GLY A 36 7.16 -4.03 -2.21
CA GLY A 36 7.06 -3.68 -3.61
C GLY A 36 6.08 -2.53 -3.85
N ILE A 37 5.27 -2.67 -4.90
CA ILE A 37 4.31 -1.63 -5.31
C ILE A 37 3.28 -1.35 -4.21
N GLY A 38 2.80 -2.38 -3.50
CA GLY A 38 1.82 -2.20 -2.43
C GLY A 38 2.34 -1.32 -1.29
N PHE A 39 3.63 -1.45 -0.95
CA PHE A 39 4.28 -0.63 0.06
C PHE A 39 4.41 0.84 -0.37
N GLU A 40 4.89 1.09 -1.60
CA GLU A 40 5.01 2.45 -2.12
C GLU A 40 3.64 3.11 -2.31
N VAL A 41 2.61 2.36 -2.69
CA VAL A 41 1.23 2.84 -2.71
C VAL A 41 0.77 3.24 -1.31
N ALA A 42 1.05 2.44 -0.28
CA ALA A 42 0.72 2.80 1.10
C ALA A 42 1.39 4.12 1.51
N LYS A 43 2.66 4.29 1.18
CA LYS A 43 3.44 5.51 1.44
C LYS A 43 2.81 6.73 0.76
N HIS A 44 2.52 6.63 -0.53
CA HIS A 44 1.87 7.72 -1.27
C HIS A 44 0.49 8.08 -0.71
N LEU A 45 -0.29 7.10 -0.24
CA LEU A 45 -1.61 7.36 0.35
C LEU A 45 -1.47 8.10 1.70
N VAL A 46 -0.49 7.72 2.52
CA VAL A 46 -0.18 8.39 3.79
C VAL A 46 0.24 9.84 3.56
N GLU A 47 1.15 10.08 2.61
CA GLU A 47 1.62 11.42 2.23
C GLU A 47 0.50 12.34 1.71
N ARG A 48 -0.65 11.76 1.32
CA ARG A 48 -1.82 12.48 0.84
C ARG A 48 -2.94 12.62 1.88
N GLY A 49 -2.64 12.26 3.11
CA GLY A 49 -3.54 12.44 4.25
C GLY A 49 -4.63 11.39 4.37
N ALA A 50 -4.46 10.18 3.81
CA ALA A 50 -5.40 9.08 4.08
C ALA A 50 -5.65 8.95 5.60
N ALA A 51 -6.90 8.72 6.01
CA ALA A 51 -7.21 8.60 7.43
C ALA A 51 -6.75 7.25 8.00
N LYS A 52 -6.89 6.17 7.23
CA LYS A 52 -6.49 4.83 7.64
C LYS A 52 -5.99 3.99 6.47
N ILE A 53 -4.92 3.24 6.71
CA ILE A 53 -4.34 2.25 5.79
C ILE A 53 -4.34 0.88 6.48
N ILE A 54 -4.92 -0.10 5.82
CA ILE A 54 -4.88 -1.50 6.22
C ILE A 54 -3.96 -2.27 5.27
N LEU A 55 -2.81 -2.69 5.77
CA LEU A 55 -1.89 -3.58 5.06
C LEU A 55 -2.42 -5.01 5.19
N ALA A 56 -3.16 -5.46 4.17
CA ALA A 56 -3.75 -6.78 4.12
C ALA A 56 -2.73 -7.79 3.58
N VAL A 57 -2.21 -8.64 4.47
CA VAL A 57 -0.99 -9.43 4.22
C VAL A 57 -1.16 -10.89 4.65
N ARG A 58 -0.43 -11.80 3.98
CA ARG A 58 -0.41 -13.21 4.39
C ARG A 58 0.36 -13.42 5.69
N ASP A 59 1.48 -12.73 5.90
CA ASP A 59 2.28 -12.84 7.12
C ASP A 59 2.19 -11.53 7.91
N VAL A 60 1.50 -11.57 9.06
CA VAL A 60 1.28 -10.39 9.89
C VAL A 60 2.59 -9.84 10.42
N LYS A 61 3.60 -10.68 10.72
CA LYS A 61 4.90 -10.19 11.20
C LYS A 61 5.59 -9.34 10.14
N LYS A 62 5.52 -9.74 8.87
CA LYS A 62 6.02 -8.93 7.75
C LYS A 62 5.21 -7.66 7.56
N GLY A 63 3.90 -7.73 7.76
CA GLY A 63 3.03 -6.54 7.74
C GLY A 63 3.38 -5.53 8.84
N GLU A 64 3.65 -5.98 10.07
CA GLU A 64 4.04 -5.12 11.19
C GLU A 64 5.43 -4.50 11.00
N SER A 65 6.38 -5.26 10.42
CA SER A 65 7.67 -4.69 9.98
C SER A 65 7.45 -3.58 8.97
N ALA A 66 6.67 -3.84 7.91
CA ALA A 66 6.36 -2.85 6.89
C ALA A 66 5.61 -1.63 7.47
N ARG A 67 4.71 -1.83 8.44
CA ARG A 67 4.06 -0.73 9.16
C ARG A 67 5.09 0.15 9.88
N THR A 68 6.08 -0.46 10.53
CA THR A 68 7.14 0.26 11.24
C THR A 68 7.99 1.08 10.27
N ASP A 69 8.41 0.45 9.16
CA ASP A 69 9.18 1.11 8.09
C ASP A 69 8.39 2.28 7.49
N LEU A 70 7.10 2.07 7.22
CA LEU A 70 6.21 3.09 6.68
C LEU A 70 6.06 4.29 7.62
N LEU A 71 5.89 4.04 8.93
CA LEU A 71 5.83 5.11 9.95
C LEU A 71 7.15 5.90 10.05
N GLN A 72 8.29 5.25 9.80
CA GLN A 72 9.60 5.89 9.78
C GLN A 72 9.81 6.76 8.54
N ASP A 73 9.30 6.32 7.39
CA ASP A 73 9.39 7.03 6.12
C ASP A 73 8.50 8.29 6.08
N VAL A 74 7.33 8.23 6.72
CA VAL A 74 6.31 9.28 6.63
C VAL A 74 6.24 10.19 7.85
N LYS A 75 7.36 10.43 8.55
CA LYS A 75 7.45 11.15 9.84
C LYS A 75 6.68 12.49 9.95
N GLY A 76 6.27 13.13 8.86
CA GLY A 76 5.40 14.32 8.82
C GLY A 76 3.89 14.08 8.79
N HIS A 77 3.43 12.85 8.54
CA HIS A 77 2.02 12.49 8.29
C HIS A 77 1.45 11.58 9.39
N ARG A 78 1.63 11.98 10.65
CA ARG A 78 1.31 11.15 11.83
C ARG A 78 -0.19 10.95 12.11
N SER A 79 -1.08 11.64 11.39
CA SER A 79 -2.53 11.50 11.55
C SER A 79 -3.10 10.24 10.91
N THR A 80 -2.35 9.57 10.05
CA THR A 80 -2.82 8.35 9.36
C THR A 80 -2.69 7.13 10.26
N MET A 81 -3.80 6.43 10.50
CA MET A 81 -3.81 5.16 11.21
C MET A 81 -3.32 4.05 10.27
N ILE A 82 -2.30 3.29 10.68
CA ILE A 82 -1.74 2.20 9.87
C ILE A 82 -1.85 0.91 10.67
N GLU A 83 -2.43 -0.13 10.08
CA GLU A 83 -2.63 -1.45 10.70
C GLU A 83 -2.25 -2.58 9.73
N ALA A 84 -1.72 -3.68 10.25
CA ALA A 84 -1.46 -4.90 9.47
C ALA A 84 -2.50 -5.97 9.80
N TRP A 85 -3.27 -6.41 8.80
CA TRP A 85 -4.33 -7.39 8.97
C TRP A 85 -4.02 -8.66 8.17
N LYS A 86 -4.27 -9.81 8.78
CA LYS A 86 -4.13 -11.11 8.11
C LYS A 86 -5.20 -11.27 7.03
N VAL A 87 -4.79 -11.60 5.82
CA VAL A 87 -5.65 -12.21 4.80
C VAL A 87 -4.80 -13.14 3.93
N ASP A 88 -5.34 -14.29 3.57
CA ASP A 88 -4.72 -15.16 2.57
C ASP A 88 -5.65 -15.33 1.39
N MET A 89 -5.32 -14.70 0.26
CA MET A 89 -6.17 -14.71 -0.93
C MET A 89 -6.33 -16.10 -1.57
N SER A 90 -5.51 -17.09 -1.18
CA SER A 90 -5.74 -18.48 -1.58
C SER A 90 -6.75 -19.23 -0.71
N SER A 91 -7.25 -18.63 0.38
CA SER A 91 -8.27 -19.20 1.25
C SER A 91 -9.49 -18.30 1.35
N PHE A 92 -10.60 -18.76 0.77
CA PHE A 92 -11.86 -18.03 0.77
C PHE A 92 -12.42 -17.81 2.19
N GLU A 93 -12.15 -18.72 3.11
CA GLU A 93 -12.51 -18.57 4.52
C GLU A 93 -11.84 -17.34 5.14
N THR A 94 -10.53 -17.17 4.91
CA THR A 94 -9.81 -16.00 5.44
C THR A 94 -10.26 -14.70 4.78
N VAL A 95 -10.65 -14.75 3.50
CA VAL A 95 -11.23 -13.59 2.80
C VAL A 95 -12.56 -13.19 3.44
N LYS A 96 -13.42 -14.15 3.79
CA LYS A 96 -14.69 -13.86 4.49
C LYS A 96 -14.45 -13.28 5.89
N GLN A 97 -13.54 -13.88 6.68
CA GLN A 97 -13.20 -13.37 8.01
C GLN A 97 -12.63 -11.94 7.94
N PHE A 98 -11.77 -11.67 6.94
CA PHE A 98 -11.24 -10.34 6.68
C PHE A 98 -12.35 -9.36 6.31
N ALA A 99 -13.27 -9.74 5.42
CA ALA A 99 -14.39 -8.90 5.01
C ALA A 99 -15.32 -8.57 6.19
N GLN A 100 -15.65 -9.56 7.02
CA GLN A 100 -16.45 -9.36 8.23
C GLN A 100 -15.80 -8.42 9.23
N ARG A 101 -14.46 -8.40 9.31
CA ARG A 101 -13.72 -7.44 10.15
C ARG A 101 -13.75 -6.01 9.59
N CYS A 102 -14.04 -5.84 8.29
CA CYS A 102 -14.11 -4.52 7.66
C CYS A 102 -15.48 -3.84 7.81
N GLU A 103 -16.52 -4.59 8.20
CA GLU A 103 -17.85 -4.07 8.55
C GLU A 103 -17.82 -3.27 9.86
#